data_AF-A0A2U8U6G9-F1
#
_entry.id   AF-A0A2U8U6G9-F1
#
_cell.length_a   1.000
_cell.length_b   1.000
_cell.length_c   1.000
_cell.angle_alpha   90.00
_cell.angle_beta   90.00
_cell.angle_gamma   90.00
#
_symmetry.space_group_name_H-M   'P 1'
#
loop_
_entity.id
_entity.type
_entity.pdbx_description
1 polymer ?
#
loop_
_entity_poly.entity_id
_entity_poly.type
_entity_poly.pdbx_seq_one_letter_code
_entity_poly.pdbx_strand_id
1 'polypeptide(L)'
;FWLLPPSLFMLLLSNLFVIMPGTGWTVYPPLSTYLYHSSPSVDYMIFSLHLSGMSSIMGAMNFMVTIMMMKNYSMNYDQVNLFSWS
;
A
#
# COMPACT_ATOMS: atom_id res chain seq x y z
N PHE A 1 -9.38 -2.19 -4.52
CA PHE A 1 -9.30 -3.66 -4.46
C PHE A 1 -8.43 -4.24 -5.56
N TRP A 2 -8.76 -4.07 -6.84
CA TRP A 2 -8.08 -4.74 -7.97
C TRP A 2 -6.58 -4.48 -8.15
N LEU A 3 -6.02 -3.42 -7.53
CA LEU A 3 -4.57 -3.19 -7.52
C LEU A 3 -3.82 -4.05 -6.49
N LEU A 4 -4.52 -4.61 -5.50
CA LEU A 4 -3.92 -5.42 -4.43
C LEU A 4 -3.47 -6.82 -4.89
N PRO A 5 -4.25 -7.58 -5.70
CA PRO A 5 -3.78 -8.87 -6.20
C PRO A 5 -2.51 -8.76 -7.07
N PRO A 6 -2.42 -7.81 -8.03
CA PRO A 6 -1.18 -7.56 -8.78
C PRO A 6 -0.03 -7.11 -7.89
N SER A 7 -0.26 -6.25 -6.89
CA SER A 7 0.80 -5.83 -5.97
C SER A 7 1.38 -7.00 -5.18
N LEU A 8 0.51 -7.87 -4.65
CA LEU A 8 0.94 -9.06 -3.92
C LEU A 8 1.67 -10.04 -4.83
N PHE A 9 1.21 -10.21 -6.07
CA PHE A 9 1.90 -11.05 -7.04
C PHE A 9 3.32 -10.52 -7.34
N MET A 10 3.49 -9.21 -7.53
CA MET A 10 4.82 -8.60 -7.72
C MET A 10 5.74 -8.80 -6.52
N LEU A 11 5.21 -8.71 -5.29
CA LEU A 11 5.98 -8.99 -4.07
C LEU A 11 6.37 -10.48 -3.97
N LEU A 12 5.51 -11.40 -4.39
CA LEU A 12 5.86 -12.82 -4.42
C LEU A 12 6.92 -13.10 -5.50
N LEU A 13 6.80 -12.48 -6.68
CA LEU A 13 7.80 -12.54 -7.73
C LEU A 13 9.16 -12.01 -7.27
N SER A 14 9.22 -10.93 -6.49
CA SER A 14 10.50 -10.41 -5.99
C SER A 14 11.27 -11.45 -5.17
N ASN A 15 10.56 -12.29 -4.40
CA ASN A 15 11.15 -13.33 -3.57
C ASN A 15 11.66 -14.55 -4.37
N LEU A 16 11.23 -14.72 -5.63
CA LEU A 16 11.76 -15.78 -6.50
C LEU A 16 13.18 -15.47 -6.97
N PHE A 17 13.53 -14.19 -7.12
CA PHE A 17 14.87 -13.77 -7.56
C PHE A 17 15.87 -13.76 -6.40
N VAL A 18 15.52 -13.12 -5.28
CA VAL A 18 16.33 -13.07 -4.06
C VAL A 18 15.39 -13.19 -2.86
N ILE A 19 15.68 -14.13 -1.95
CA ILE A 19 14.88 -14.37 -0.75
C ILE A 19 14.98 -13.14 0.15
N MET A 20 13.88 -12.38 0.22
CA MET A 20 13.82 -11.03 0.78
C MET A 20 14.83 -10.10 0.09
N PRO A 21 14.46 -8.91 -0.40
CA PRO A 21 15.37 -8.02 -1.15
C PRO A 21 16.56 -7.47 -0.34
N GLY A 22 16.90 -8.05 0.82
CA GLY A 22 18.11 -7.84 1.61
C GLY A 22 18.21 -6.47 2.27
N THR A 23 17.32 -5.55 1.92
CA THR A 23 17.34 -4.12 2.25
C THR A 23 16.45 -3.74 3.43
N GLY A 24 15.74 -4.71 4.01
CA GLY A 24 14.69 -4.48 5.00
C GLY A 24 13.44 -3.84 4.39
N TRP A 25 12.45 -3.52 5.23
CA TRP A 25 11.17 -2.97 4.78
C TRP A 25 11.24 -1.48 4.38
N THR A 26 12.26 -0.75 4.83
CA THR A 26 12.44 0.68 4.55
C THR A 26 13.20 0.97 3.25
N VAL A 27 13.88 -0.02 2.67
CA VAL A 27 14.56 0.08 1.36
C VAL A 27 15.58 1.24 1.28
N TYR A 28 16.39 1.43 2.33
CA TYR A 28 17.34 2.54 2.40
C TYR A 28 18.56 2.39 1.45
N PRO A 29 18.98 3.46 0.76
CA PRO A 29 20.29 3.52 0.10
C PRO A 29 21.43 3.61 1.15
N PRO A 30 22.67 3.17 0.85
CA PRO A 30 23.13 2.65 -0.43
C PRO A 30 22.79 1.17 -0.65
N LEU A 31 22.31 0.47 0.37
CA LEU A 31 22.07 -0.97 0.30
C LEU A 31 21.07 -1.32 -0.80
N SER A 32 20.02 -0.51 -0.99
CA SER A 32 19.04 -0.70 -2.08
C SER A 32 19.52 -0.31 -3.48
N THR A 33 20.74 0.19 -3.64
CA THR A 33 21.28 0.58 -4.95
C THR A 33 21.79 -0.62 -5.74
N TYR A 34 21.85 -0.48 -7.07
CA TYR A 34 22.33 -1.52 -7.99
C TYR A 34 23.74 -2.04 -7.68
N LEU A 35 24.59 -1.25 -7.01
CA LEU A 35 25.94 -1.65 -6.60
C LEU A 35 25.94 -2.77 -5.57
N TYR A 36 24.95 -2.79 -4.66
CA TYR A 36 24.84 -3.76 -3.58
C TYR A 36 23.78 -4.83 -3.85
N HIS A 37 22.68 -4.45 -4.52
CA HIS A 37 21.64 -5.37 -4.97
C HIS A 37 21.41 -5.20 -6.48
N SER A 38 22.11 -5.99 -7.29
CA SER A 38 22.03 -5.96 -8.76
C SER A 38 20.85 -6.74 -9.34
N SER A 39 20.13 -7.50 -8.52
CA SER A 39 18.95 -8.28 -8.92
C SER A 39 17.69 -7.41 -9.05
N PRO A 40 16.76 -7.73 -9.95
CA PRO A 40 15.50 -6.98 -10.11
C PRO A 40 14.51 -7.15 -8.93
N SER A 41 14.89 -7.86 -7.87
CA SER A 41 14.05 -8.09 -6.69
C SER A 41 13.64 -6.79 -6.00
N VAL A 42 14.55 -5.83 -5.88
CA VAL A 42 14.27 -4.52 -5.29
C VAL A 42 13.27 -3.74 -6.14
N ASP A 43 13.40 -3.80 -7.46
CA ASP A 43 12.50 -3.12 -8.39
C ASP A 43 11.06 -3.66 -8.29
N TYR A 44 10.89 -4.99 -8.28
CA TYR A 44 9.59 -5.62 -8.08
C TYR A 44 8.96 -5.26 -6.72
N MET A 45 9.76 -5.19 -5.66
CA MET A 45 9.30 -4.73 -4.35
C MET A 45 8.83 -3.28 -4.41
N ILE A 46 9.59 -2.37 -5.04
CA ILE A 46 9.21 -0.97 -5.19
C ILE A 46 7.89 -0.84 -5.95
N PHE A 47 7.74 -1.53 -7.09
CA PHE A 47 6.47 -1.51 -7.84
C PHE A 47 5.30 -2.10 -7.05
N SER A 48 5.53 -3.16 -6.28
CA SER A 48 4.49 -3.74 -5.41
C SER A 48 3.98 -2.73 -4.38
N LEU A 49 4.89 -1.98 -3.73
CA LEU A 49 4.55 -0.96 -2.73
C LEU A 49 3.84 0.24 -3.36
N HIS A 50 4.21 0.62 -4.58
CA HIS A 50 3.51 1.68 -5.30
C HIS A 50 2.06 1.28 -5.62
N LEU A 51 1.84 0.06 -6.13
CA LEU A 51 0.49 -0.42 -6.45
C LEU A 51 -0.39 -0.55 -5.20
N SER A 52 0.15 -1.07 -4.09
CA SER A 52 -0.58 -1.15 -2.83
C SER A 52 -0.86 0.25 -2.26
N GLY A 53 0.08 1.18 -2.35
CA GLY A 53 -0.08 2.58 -1.96
C GLY A 53 -1.13 3.33 -2.76
N MET A 54 -1.18 3.17 -4.09
CA MET A 54 -2.24 3.74 -4.92
C MET A 54 -3.61 3.21 -4.51
N SER A 55 -3.70 1.91 -4.20
CA SER A 55 -4.94 1.28 -3.78
C SER A 55 -5.45 1.81 -2.43
N SER A 56 -4.55 2.11 -1.48
CA SER A 56 -4.91 2.64 -0.17
C SER A 56 -5.32 4.11 -0.24
N ILE A 57 -4.64 4.93 -1.05
CA ILE A 57 -5.00 6.34 -1.27
C ILE A 57 -6.41 6.44 -1.86
N MET A 58 -6.73 5.65 -2.89
CA MET A 58 -8.08 5.62 -3.47
C MET A 58 -9.13 5.15 -2.47
N GLY A 59 -8.82 4.14 -1.63
CA GLY A 59 -9.70 3.67 -0.57
C GLY A 59 -9.95 4.75 0.50
N ALA A 60 -8.91 5.45 0.93
CA ALA A 60 -9.00 6.52 1.92
C ALA A 60 -9.86 7.68 1.41
N MET A 61 -9.68 8.10 0.15
CA MET A 61 -10.52 9.13 -0.47
C MET A 61 -11.99 8.70 -0.53
N ASN A 62 -12.25 7.43 -0.88
CA ASN A 62 -13.61 6.90 -0.90
C ASN A 62 -14.25 6.94 0.50
N PHE A 63 -13.55 6.46 1.54
CA PHE A 63 -14.06 6.49 2.92
C PHE A 63 -14.29 7.90 3.45
N MET A 64 -13.40 8.84 3.13
CA MET A 64 -13.56 10.24 3.54
C MET A 64 -14.85 10.83 2.96
N VAL A 65 -15.10 10.60 1.66
CA VAL A 65 -16.31 11.10 1.01
C VAL A 65 -17.56 10.39 1.52
N THR A 66 -17.53 9.07 1.75
CA THR A 66 -18.71 8.35 2.23
C THR A 66 -19.10 8.77 3.65
N ILE A 67 -18.15 8.96 4.56
CA ILE A 67 -18.42 9.41 5.93
C ILE A 67 -19.02 10.82 5.95
N MET A 68 -18.48 11.73 5.14
CA MET A 68 -18.94 13.12 5.11
C MET A 68 -20.23 13.32 4.33
N MET A 69 -20.39 12.66 3.17
CA MET A 69 -21.46 12.96 2.21
C MET A 69 -22.59 11.94 2.18
N MET A 70 -22.35 10.69 2.60
CA MET A 70 -23.33 9.60 2.52
C MET A 70 -23.85 9.15 3.90
N LYS A 71 -23.59 9.92 4.96
CA LYS A 71 -24.22 9.72 6.26
C LYS A 71 -25.72 10.03 6.18
N ASN A 72 -26.51 9.41 7.05
CA ASN A 72 -27.89 9.82 7.25
C ASN A 72 -27.97 11.31 7.65
N TYR A 73 -28.71 12.10 6.87
CA TYR A 73 -28.76 13.56 7.00
C TYR A 73 -29.25 14.06 8.37
N SER A 74 -30.07 13.27 9.06
CA SER A 74 -30.62 13.63 10.38
C SER A 74 -29.66 13.39 11.55
N MET A 75 -28.56 12.67 11.34
CA MET A 75 -27.59 12.37 12.40
C MET A 75 -26.53 13.47 12.51
N ASN A 76 -26.16 13.84 13.73
CA ASN A 76 -24.99 14.70 13.98
C ASN A 76 -23.68 13.90 13.83
N TYR A 77 -22.53 14.58 13.72
CA TYR A 77 -21.24 13.88 13.58
C TYR A 77 -20.84 13.15 14.87
N ASP A 78 -21.18 13.70 16.04
CA ASP A 78 -20.90 13.10 17.34
C ASP A 78 -21.68 11.80 17.60
N GLN A 79 -22.71 11.53 16.79
CA GLN A 79 -23.54 10.32 16.88
C GLN A 79 -23.05 9.19 15.96
N VAL A 80 -21.99 9.42 15.18
CA VAL A 80 -21.40 8.39 14.32
C VAL A 80 -20.58 7.41 15.16
N ASN A 81 -20.64 6.13 14.82
CA ASN A 81 -19.90 5.08 15.52
C ASN A 81 -18.38 5.34 15.53
N LEU A 82 -17.73 4.99 16.64
CA LEU A 82 -16.27 5.13 16.80
C LEU A 82 -15.46 4.37 15.74
N PHE A 83 -15.99 3.28 15.18
CA PHE A 83 -15.33 2.55 14.09
C PHE A 83 -15.25 3.35 12.78
N SER A 84 -16.21 4.24 12.53
CA SER A 84 -16.14 5.12 11.36
C SER A 84 -15.16 6.27 11.57
N TRP A 85 -14.86 6.60 12.83
CA TRP A 85 -13.88 7.62 13.22
C TRP A 85 -12.44 7.08 13.23
N SER A 86 -12.26 5.78 13.45
CA SER A 86 -10.95 5.09 13.35
C SER A 86 -10.54 4.84 11.90
#